data_AF-A0A1L6HTU5-F1
#
_entry.id   AF-A0A1L6HTU5-F1
#
_cell.length_a   1.000
_cell.length_b   1.000
_cell.length_c   1.000
_cell.angle_alpha   90.00
_cell.angle_beta   90.00
_cell.angle_gamma   90.00
#
_symmetry.space_group_name_H-M   'P 1'
#
loop_
_entity.id
_entity.type
_entity.pdbx_description
1 polymer ?
#
loop_
_entity_poly.entity_id
_entity_poly.type
_entity_poly.pdbx_seq_one_letter_code
_entity_poly.pdbx_strand_id
1 'polypeptide(L)'
;MKRAKTIAAAICVLVVGASGASGVARAAEQKIAPAKMTCSDFVQVDDAYKPALVYWVAGVDKLGVTGTETTVVDTMQPVAATVAQECRKDPQTRFMSKVRSMIKSKQIALFDHH
;
A
#
# COMPACT_ATOMS: atom_id res chain seq x y z
N MET A 1 39.94 7.23 -56.89
CA MET A 1 41.06 6.76 -56.03
C MET A 1 41.80 7.96 -55.45
N LYS A 2 41.82 8.12 -54.12
CA LYS A 2 42.89 8.79 -53.35
C LYS A 2 42.71 8.41 -51.89
N ARG A 3 43.73 7.71 -51.35
CA ARG A 3 43.76 7.14 -50.01
C ARG A 3 44.26 8.18 -49.00
N ALA A 4 43.59 8.17 -47.85
CA ALA A 4 44.03 8.42 -46.48
C ALA A 4 45.25 9.32 -46.20
N LYS A 5 45.06 10.27 -45.27
CA LYS A 5 46.12 10.68 -44.34
C LYS A 5 45.56 11.19 -43.00
N THR A 6 45.95 10.48 -41.93
CA THR A 6 46.27 10.92 -40.55
C THR A 6 45.17 11.64 -39.73
N ILE A 7 44.58 10.94 -38.74
CA ILE A 7 44.92 10.93 -37.29
C ILE A 7 44.76 12.31 -36.62
N ALA A 8 43.69 12.44 -35.83
CA ALA A 8 43.68 13.26 -34.62
C ALA A 8 42.76 12.58 -33.60
N ALA A 9 43.38 11.92 -32.62
CA ALA A 9 42.71 11.52 -31.40
C ALA A 9 42.31 12.78 -30.64
N ALA A 10 41.02 12.99 -30.44
CA ALA A 10 40.49 13.99 -29.52
C ALA A 10 39.72 13.24 -28.43
N ILE A 11 40.42 13.04 -27.32
CA ILE A 11 39.85 12.69 -26.02
C ILE A 11 38.92 13.85 -25.63
N CYS A 12 37.61 13.62 -25.67
CA CYS A 12 36.63 14.53 -25.07
C CYS A 12 35.81 13.76 -24.03
N VAL A 13 36.34 13.86 -22.80
CA VAL A 13 35.62 14.11 -21.55
C VAL A 13 34.40 13.22 -21.28
N LEU A 14 34.62 12.36 -20.30
CA LEU A 14 33.62 11.73 -19.45
C LEU A 14 32.65 12.78 -18.90
N VAL A 15 31.47 12.91 -19.50
CA VAL A 15 30.31 13.44 -18.79
C VAL A 15 29.60 12.27 -18.13
N VAL A 16 30.09 11.90 -16.94
CA VAL A 16 29.26 11.22 -15.93
C VAL A 16 28.23 12.26 -15.50
N GLY A 17 27.18 12.40 -16.31
CA GLY A 17 25.99 13.15 -15.94
C GLY A 17 25.35 12.37 -14.81
N ALA A 18 25.50 12.88 -13.60
CA ALA A 18 24.86 12.36 -12.40
C ALA A 18 23.36 12.22 -12.64
N SER A 19 22.91 10.99 -12.91
CA SER A 19 21.53 10.55 -12.76
C SER A 19 21.20 10.53 -11.27
N GLY A 20 21.11 11.73 -10.68
CA GLY A 20 20.86 11.97 -9.25
C GLY A 20 19.51 12.65 -8.99
N ALA A 21 18.65 12.78 -10.00
CA ALA A 21 17.26 13.15 -9.79
C ALA A 21 16.44 11.90 -9.49
N SER A 22 16.73 11.21 -8.38
CA SER A 22 15.74 10.39 -7.69
C SER A 22 14.72 11.33 -7.05
N GLY A 23 13.91 11.96 -7.90
CA GLY A 23 12.64 12.52 -7.47
C GLY A 23 11.81 11.36 -6.98
N VAL A 24 11.87 11.08 -5.67
CA VAL A 24 10.80 10.38 -5.00
C VAL A 24 9.57 11.25 -5.19
N ALA A 25 8.79 10.93 -6.23
CA ALA A 25 7.46 11.47 -6.40
C ALA A 25 6.74 11.13 -5.09
N ARG A 26 6.57 12.12 -4.21
CA ARG A 26 5.78 11.92 -3.01
C ARG A 26 4.38 11.67 -3.52
N ALA A 27 3.88 10.46 -3.32
CA ALA A 27 2.47 10.16 -3.54
C ALA A 27 1.68 11.27 -2.85
N ALA A 28 0.82 11.97 -3.60
CA ALA A 28 0.03 13.06 -3.06
C ALA A 28 -0.73 12.53 -1.83
N GLU A 29 -0.70 13.28 -0.73
CA GLU A 29 -1.40 12.88 0.50
C GLU A 29 -2.91 12.83 0.22
N GLN A 30 -3.41 11.61 0.00
CA GLN A 30 -4.84 11.40 -0.19
C GLN A 30 -5.50 11.33 1.18
N LYS A 31 -6.27 12.37 1.51
CA LYS A 31 -7.10 12.36 2.73
C LYS A 31 -8.25 11.38 2.55
N ILE A 32 -8.16 10.25 3.24
CA ILE A 32 -9.22 9.24 3.29
C ILE A 32 -9.96 9.36 4.63
N ALA A 33 -11.29 9.22 4.61
CA ALA A 33 -12.14 9.20 5.80
C ALA A 33 -12.78 7.81 5.97
N PRO A 34 -12.10 6.83 6.60
CA PRO A 34 -12.56 5.44 6.60
C PRO A 34 -13.91 5.24 7.30
N ALA A 35 -14.23 6.10 8.28
CA ALA A 35 -15.54 6.13 8.93
C ALA A 35 -16.70 6.45 7.98
N LYS A 36 -16.41 7.12 6.86
CA LYS A 36 -17.42 7.58 5.89
C LYS A 36 -17.39 6.77 4.58
N MET A 37 -16.55 5.74 4.47
CA MET A 37 -16.38 5.01 3.21
C MET A 37 -17.30 3.77 3.07
N THR A 38 -17.72 3.50 1.84
CA THR A 38 -18.42 2.26 1.44
C THR A 38 -17.40 1.18 1.10
N CYS A 39 -17.88 -0.05 0.95
CA CYS A 39 -17.08 -1.14 0.40
C CYS A 39 -16.62 -0.84 -1.04
N SER A 40 -17.44 -0.17 -1.86
CA SER A 40 -17.04 0.29 -3.20
C SER A 40 -15.85 1.25 -3.13
N ASP A 41 -15.88 2.21 -2.20
CA ASP A 41 -14.78 3.17 -2.03
C ASP A 41 -13.48 2.45 -1.61
N PHE A 42 -13.58 1.43 -0.75
CA PHE A 42 -12.42 0.67 -0.27
C PHE A 42 -11.73 -0.12 -1.37
N VAL A 43 -12.50 -0.76 -2.26
CA VAL A 43 -11.94 -1.55 -3.36
C VAL A 43 -11.06 -0.71 -4.29
N GLN A 44 -11.38 0.57 -4.42
CA GLN A 44 -10.68 1.54 -5.27
C GLN A 44 -9.42 2.14 -4.62
N VAL A 45 -9.19 1.90 -3.32
CA VAL A 45 -7.97 2.35 -2.66
C VAL A 45 -6.78 1.57 -3.22
N ASP A 46 -5.64 2.22 -3.37
CA ASP A 46 -4.40 1.56 -3.76
C ASP A 46 -4.10 0.39 -2.81
N ASP A 47 -3.70 -0.75 -3.37
CA ASP A 47 -3.47 -1.96 -2.60
C ASP A 47 -2.43 -1.77 -1.49
N ALA A 48 -1.47 -0.84 -1.67
CA ALA A 48 -0.47 -0.51 -0.66
C ALA A 48 -1.09 0.12 0.62
N TYR A 49 -2.24 0.79 0.51
CA TYR A 49 -2.90 1.46 1.64
C TYR A 49 -4.07 0.69 2.24
N LYS A 50 -4.61 -0.32 1.53
CA LYS A 50 -5.72 -1.13 2.02
C LYS A 50 -5.47 -1.81 3.37
N PRO A 51 -4.29 -2.42 3.65
CA PRO A 51 -4.02 -3.03 4.95
C PRO A 51 -4.16 -2.02 6.09
N ALA A 52 -3.60 -0.82 5.93
CA ALA A 52 -3.65 0.23 6.95
C ALA A 52 -5.10 0.61 7.30
N LEU A 53 -5.99 0.69 6.31
CA LEU A 53 -7.40 0.98 6.54
C LEU A 53 -8.13 -0.14 7.30
N VAL A 54 -7.82 -1.40 7.00
CA VAL A 54 -8.40 -2.53 7.74
C VAL A 54 -7.92 -2.54 9.19
N TYR A 55 -6.62 -2.34 9.43
CA TYR A 55 -6.05 -2.25 10.78
C TYR A 55 -6.59 -1.06 11.57
N TRP A 56 -6.81 0.07 10.90
CA TRP A 56 -7.42 1.25 11.53
C TRP A 56 -8.83 0.94 12.07
N VAL A 57 -9.65 0.18 11.35
CA VAL A 57 -11.00 -0.21 11.83
C VAL A 57 -10.93 -1.06 13.09
N ALA A 58 -9.91 -1.91 13.23
CA ALA A 58 -9.71 -2.70 14.44
C ALA A 58 -9.24 -1.85 15.63
N GLY A 59 -8.46 -0.80 15.38
CA GLY A 59 -7.87 0.05 16.42
C GLY A 59 -8.71 1.24 16.85
N VAL A 60 -9.57 1.81 16.00
CA VAL A 60 -10.19 3.14 16.22
C VAL A 60 -11.06 3.23 17.48
N ASP A 61 -11.76 2.15 17.86
CA ASP A 61 -12.54 2.09 19.11
C ASP A 61 -11.79 1.39 20.26
N LYS A 62 -10.58 0.91 19.99
CA LYS A 62 -9.72 0.12 20.88
C LYS A 62 -8.42 0.86 21.21
N LEU A 63 -8.41 2.19 21.14
CA LEU A 63 -7.25 3.02 21.48
C LEU A 63 -6.87 2.84 22.96
N GLY A 64 -6.03 1.82 23.12
CA GLY A 64 -5.32 1.30 24.27
C GLY A 64 -4.40 0.21 23.71
N VAL A 65 -3.71 0.51 22.61
CA VAL A 65 -2.78 -0.41 21.93
C VAL A 65 -1.61 -0.67 22.86
N THR A 66 -1.69 -1.72 23.67
CA THR A 66 -0.55 -2.26 24.41
C THR A 66 0.23 -3.16 23.48
N GLY A 67 1.31 -2.62 22.93
CA GLY A 67 2.19 -3.36 22.02
C GLY A 67 3.06 -4.35 22.78
N THR A 68 2.66 -5.62 22.81
CA THR A 68 3.54 -6.76 23.13
C THR A 68 3.20 -8.01 22.31
N GLU A 69 2.77 -7.83 21.06
CA GLU A 69 2.41 -8.96 20.18
C GLU A 69 3.31 -8.91 18.93
N THR A 70 4.13 -9.94 18.74
CA THR A 70 4.91 -10.14 17.52
C THR A 70 3.96 -10.22 16.33
N THR A 71 3.93 -9.19 15.49
CA THR A 71 3.05 -9.19 14.32
C THR A 71 3.77 -9.86 13.15
N VAL A 72 3.22 -10.99 12.68
CA VAL A 72 3.74 -11.68 11.49
C VAL A 72 3.30 -10.88 10.26
N VAL A 73 4.27 -10.31 9.52
CA VAL A 73 4.03 -9.48 8.33
C VAL A 73 3.30 -10.27 7.22
N ASP A 74 3.40 -11.60 7.23
CA ASP A 74 2.82 -12.51 6.23
C ASP A 74 1.28 -12.49 6.20
N THR A 75 0.60 -12.24 7.32
CA THR A 75 -0.87 -12.20 7.39
C THR A 75 -1.47 -10.83 7.07
N MET A 76 -0.68 -9.75 7.06
CA MET A 76 -1.17 -8.40 6.76
C MET A 76 -1.64 -8.25 5.31
N GLN A 77 -0.89 -8.84 4.37
CA GLN A 77 -1.15 -8.76 2.93
C GLN A 77 -2.41 -9.54 2.49
N PRO A 78 -2.66 -10.80 2.93
CA PRO A 78 -3.87 -11.54 2.54
C PRO A 78 -5.15 -10.96 3.16
N VAL A 79 -5.09 -10.35 4.34
CA VAL A 79 -6.29 -9.81 4.99
C VAL A 79 -6.96 -8.71 4.17
N ALA A 80 -6.18 -7.74 3.66
CA ALA A 80 -6.71 -6.66 2.85
C ALA A 80 -7.35 -7.17 1.55
N ALA A 81 -6.72 -8.16 0.91
CA ALA A 81 -7.24 -8.79 -0.30
C ALA A 81 -8.56 -9.52 -0.02
N THR A 82 -8.66 -10.25 1.09
CA THR A 82 -9.90 -10.94 1.52
C THR A 82 -11.02 -9.95 1.80
N VAL A 83 -10.75 -8.85 2.51
CA VAL A 83 -11.73 -7.78 2.73
C VAL A 83 -12.17 -7.16 1.40
N ALA A 84 -11.24 -6.94 0.46
CA ALA A 84 -11.57 -6.39 -0.85
C ALA A 84 -12.45 -7.34 -1.67
N GLN A 85 -12.18 -8.65 -1.63
CA GLN A 85 -13.04 -9.66 -2.26
C GLN A 85 -14.45 -9.65 -1.68
N GLU A 86 -14.56 -9.56 -0.36
CA GLU A 86 -15.84 -9.53 0.33
C GLU A 86 -16.61 -8.21 0.11
N CYS A 87 -15.91 -7.08 0.02
CA CYS A 87 -16.51 -5.80 -0.32
C CYS A 87 -17.01 -5.74 -1.77
N ARG A 88 -16.38 -6.47 -2.71
CA ARG A 88 -16.90 -6.60 -4.08
C ARG A 88 -18.25 -7.30 -4.13
N LYS A 89 -18.55 -8.20 -3.19
CA LYS A 89 -19.83 -8.92 -3.10
C LYS A 89 -20.97 -8.03 -2.57
N ASP A 90 -20.62 -7.02 -1.78
CA ASP A 90 -21.59 -6.12 -1.14
C ASP A 90 -21.07 -4.66 -1.13
N PRO A 91 -21.08 -3.99 -2.30
CA PRO A 91 -20.40 -2.72 -2.48
C PRO A 91 -21.04 -1.55 -1.74
N GLN A 92 -22.34 -1.63 -1.42
CA GLN A 92 -23.10 -0.56 -0.77
C GLN A 92 -22.92 -0.56 0.76
N THR A 93 -22.51 -1.69 1.33
CA THR A 93 -22.29 -1.79 2.77
C THR A 93 -21.18 -0.85 3.24
N ARG A 94 -21.37 -0.32 4.44
CA ARG A 94 -20.37 0.51 5.15
C ARG A 94 -19.13 -0.32 5.42
N PHE A 95 -17.97 0.18 5.00
CA PHE A 95 -16.70 -0.52 5.12
C PHE A 95 -16.39 -0.96 6.56
N MET A 96 -16.53 -0.05 7.53
CA MET A 96 -16.30 -0.38 8.95
C MET A 96 -17.19 -1.51 9.45
N SER A 97 -18.48 -1.48 9.09
CA SER A 97 -19.43 -2.51 9.49
C SER A 97 -19.06 -3.87 8.89
N LYS A 98 -18.64 -3.90 7.62
CA LYS A 98 -18.18 -5.13 6.96
C LYS A 98 -16.93 -5.70 7.64
N VAL A 99 -15.90 -4.89 7.85
CA VAL A 99 -14.65 -5.32 8.51
C VAL A 99 -14.92 -5.84 9.92
N ARG A 100 -15.68 -5.10 10.74
CA ARG A 100 -16.05 -5.55 12.10
C ARG A 100 -16.84 -6.85 12.09
N SER A 101 -17.76 -7.02 11.14
CA SER A 101 -18.50 -8.28 10.99
C SER A 101 -17.58 -9.44 10.65
N MET A 102 -16.62 -9.25 9.74
CA MET A 102 -15.66 -10.28 9.35
C MET A 102 -14.74 -10.68 10.51
N ILE A 103 -14.32 -9.73 11.34
CA ILE A 103 -13.58 -10.00 12.59
C ILE A 103 -14.45 -10.81 13.56
N LYS A 104 -15.69 -10.37 13.82
CA LYS A 104 -16.62 -11.07 14.73
C LYS A 104 -16.91 -12.50 14.29
N SER A 105 -17.00 -12.72 12.99
CA SER A 105 -17.22 -14.03 12.37
C SER A 105 -15.93 -14.83 12.13
N LYS A 106 -14.77 -14.34 12.57
CA LYS A 106 -13.44 -14.97 12.38
C LYS A 106 -13.07 -15.24 10.92
N GLN A 107 -13.63 -14.50 9.97
CA GLN A 107 -13.28 -14.58 8.54
C GLN A 107 -11.94 -13.91 8.22
N ILE A 108 -11.51 -12.99 9.10
CA ILE A 108 -10.16 -12.39 9.08
C ILE A 108 -9.59 -12.42 10.50
N ALA A 109 -8.31 -12.74 10.61
CA ALA A 109 -7.55 -12.63 11.84
C ALA A 109 -6.60 -11.44 11.72
N LEU A 110 -6.70 -10.48 12.64
CA LEU A 110 -5.88 -9.26 12.65
C LEU A 110 -4.76 -9.30 13.69
N PHE A 111 -4.95 -10.12 14.72
CA PHE A 111 -4.03 -10.35 15.80
C PHE A 111 -3.99 -11.85 16.03
N ASP A 112 -2.81 -12.40 16.28
CA ASP A 112 -2.73 -13.69 16.93
C ASP A 112 -3.12 -13.51 18.40
N HIS A 113 -3.73 -14.51 19.02
CA HIS A 113 -4.07 -14.49 20.44
C HIS A 113 -3.29 -15.65 21.07
N HIS A 114 -2.01 -15.41 21.33
CA HIS A 114 -1.17 -16.35 22.08
C HIS A 114 -1.08 -15.95 23.55
#